data_AF-A0A0N8PSY6-F1
#
_entry.id   AF-A0A0N8PSY6-F1
#
_cell.length_a   1.000
_cell.length_b   1.000
_cell.length_c   1.000
_cell.angle_alpha   90.00
_cell.angle_beta   90.00
_cell.angle_gamma   90.00
#
_symmetry.space_group_name_H-M   'P 1'
#
loop_
_entity.id
_entity.type
_entity.pdbx_description
1 polymer ?
#
loop_
_entity_poly.entity_id
_entity_poly.type
_entity_poly.pdbx_seq_one_letter_code
_entity_poly.pdbx_strand_id
1 'polypeptide(L)'
;MKYLLTSAGIANPSIHTALLDLLGKPIAECNALCIPTSSYGHRMVSPHQAWKFIAGQEPRSPMVELGWKSVGMLELTALPS
;
A
#
# COMPACT_ATOMS: atom_id res chain seq x y z
N MET A 1 -13.31 -6.48 -12.33
CA MET A 1 -12.24 -5.84 -11.53
C MET A 1 -11.03 -6.75 -11.54
N LYS A 2 -9.81 -6.20 -11.51
CA LYS A 2 -8.57 -7.00 -11.40
C LYS A 2 -8.05 -6.87 -9.96
N TYR A 3 -7.51 -7.95 -9.41
CA TYR A 3 -6.99 -7.97 -8.05
C TYR A 3 -5.64 -8.66 -7.99
N LEU A 4 -4.76 -8.18 -7.11
CA LEU A 4 -3.50 -8.79 -6.74
C LEU A 4 -3.51 -9.01 -5.23
N LEU A 5 -3.60 -10.27 -4.80
CA LEU A 5 -3.53 -10.63 -3.38
C LEU A 5 -2.08 -10.94 -3.02
N THR A 6 -1.56 -10.29 -1.99
CA THR A 6 -0.20 -10.52 -1.51
C THR A 6 -0.20 -10.71 0.00
N SER A 7 0.74 -11.53 0.47
CA SER A 7 1.13 -11.55 1.87
C SER A 7 2.36 -10.65 2.01
N ALA A 8 2.22 -9.57 2.79
CA ALA A 8 3.27 -8.60 3.08
C ALA A 8 3.72 -7.69 1.91
N GLY A 9 2.78 -6.98 1.26
CA GLY A 9 3.10 -5.92 0.29
C GLY A 9 3.73 -6.43 -1.01
N ILE A 10 4.58 -5.61 -1.64
CA ILE A 10 5.30 -5.94 -2.90
C ILE A 10 6.74 -6.37 -2.58
N ALA A 11 6.88 -7.46 -1.81
CA ALA A 11 8.16 -7.84 -1.18
C ALA A 11 9.14 -8.60 -2.10
N ASN A 12 8.78 -8.94 -3.34
CA ASN A 12 9.67 -9.66 -4.24
C ASN A 12 9.42 -9.34 -5.73
N PRO A 13 10.37 -9.68 -6.63
CA PRO A 13 10.25 -9.37 -8.06
C PRO A 13 9.02 -9.97 -8.73
N SER A 14 8.59 -11.18 -8.36
CA SER A 14 7.41 -11.82 -8.96
C SER A 14 6.13 -11.05 -8.65
N ILE A 15 5.97 -10.57 -7.42
CA ILE A 15 4.82 -9.74 -7.03
C ILE A 15 4.89 -8.38 -7.73
N HIS A 16 6.08 -7.80 -7.85
CA HIS A 16 6.28 -6.54 -8.56
C HIS A 16 5.92 -6.66 -10.05
N THR A 17 6.34 -7.73 -10.73
CA THR A 17 5.93 -8.01 -12.12
C THR A 17 4.41 -8.17 -12.24
N ALA A 18 3.79 -8.94 -11.34
CA ALA A 18 2.33 -9.09 -11.34
C ALA A 18 1.60 -7.76 -11.13
N LEU A 19 2.15 -6.84 -10.33
CA LEU A 19 1.63 -5.48 -10.18
C LEU A 19 1.73 -4.69 -11.50
N LEU A 20 2.87 -4.72 -12.18
CA LEU A 20 3.04 -4.03 -13.47
C LEU A 20 2.07 -4.55 -14.53
N ASP A 21 1.88 -5.87 -14.61
CA ASP A 21 0.93 -6.50 -15.53
C ASP A 21 -0.52 -6.09 -15.22
N LEU A 22 -0.86 -5.97 -13.94
CA LEU A 22 -2.16 -5.49 -13.48
C LEU A 22 -2.42 -4.03 -13.90
N LEU A 23 -1.42 -3.16 -13.70
CA LEU A 23 -1.46 -1.73 -13.99
C LEU A 23 -1.46 -1.42 -15.49
N GLY A 24 -0.75 -2.23 -16.28
CA GLY A 24 -0.61 -2.06 -17.74
C GLY A 24 0.20 -0.83 -18.16
N LYS A 25 0.86 -0.17 -17.20
CA LYS A 25 1.74 1.00 -17.39
C LYS A 25 2.70 1.16 -16.20
N PRO A 26 3.76 1.97 -16.31
CA PRO A 26 4.69 2.21 -15.21
C PRO A 26 4.01 2.74 -13.94
N ILE A 27 4.52 2.34 -12.76
CA ILE A 27 4.02 2.80 -11.45
C ILE A 27 4.07 4.34 -11.34
N ALA A 28 5.12 4.97 -11.89
CA ALA A 28 5.29 6.42 -11.92
C ALA A 28 4.22 7.19 -12.74
N GLU A 29 3.39 6.48 -13.50
CA GLU A 29 2.25 7.06 -14.23
C GLU A 29 0.90 6.74 -13.58
N CYS A 30 0.91 6.02 -12.45
CA CYS A 30 -0.25 5.61 -11.69
C CYS A 30 -0.43 6.46 -10.45
N ASN A 31 -1.68 6.80 -10.13
CA ASN A 31 -2.04 7.33 -8.81
C ASN A 31 -2.45 6.15 -7.93
N ALA A 32 -2.02 6.14 -6.67
CA ALA A 32 -2.41 5.14 -5.69
C ALA A 32 -3.25 5.77 -4.57
N LEU A 33 -4.05 4.94 -3.90
CA LEU A 33 -4.76 5.27 -2.68
C LEU A 33 -4.34 4.28 -1.60
N CYS A 34 -3.71 4.75 -0.53
CA CYS A 34 -3.38 3.92 0.62
C CYS A 34 -4.55 3.93 1.62
N ILE A 35 -4.83 2.76 2.20
CA ILE A 35 -5.89 2.57 3.20
C ILE A 35 -5.25 1.90 4.42
N PRO A 36 -4.80 2.67 5.43
CA PRO A 36 -4.05 2.14 6.56
C PRO A 36 -4.94 1.54 7.66
N THR A 37 -6.26 1.75 7.61
CA THR A 37 -7.19 1.46 8.71
C THR A 37 -7.10 0.04 9.28
N SER A 38 -6.86 -0.98 8.44
CA SER A 38 -6.77 -2.37 8.90
C SER A 38 -5.63 -2.60 9.88
N SER A 39 -4.59 -1.76 9.86
CA SER A 39 -3.45 -1.84 10.78
C SER A 39 -3.87 -1.72 12.24
N TYR A 40 -4.87 -0.89 12.56
CA TYR A 40 -5.33 -0.67 13.93
C TYR A 40 -6.02 -1.89 14.56
N GLY A 41 -6.52 -2.82 13.74
CA GLY A 41 -7.16 -4.06 14.22
C GLY A 41 -6.19 -5.18 14.55
N HIS A 42 -4.90 -5.04 14.22
CA HIS A 42 -3.94 -6.14 14.32
C HIS A 42 -3.15 -6.06 15.63
N ARG A 43 -3.28 -7.08 16.51
CA ARG A 43 -2.66 -7.09 17.87
C ARG A 43 -1.15 -6.84 17.90
N MET A 44 -0.42 -7.23 16.84
CA MET A 44 1.03 -7.02 16.74
C MET A 44 1.43 -5.71 16.06
N VAL A 45 0.46 -4.86 15.72
CA VAL A 45 0.67 -3.60 15.03
C VAL A 45 0.32 -2.46 15.99
N SER A 46 1.17 -1.45 16.02
CA SER A 46 0.94 -0.20 16.74
C SER A 46 0.65 0.93 15.74
N PRO A 47 0.13 2.08 16.21
CA PRO A 47 -0.03 3.27 15.36
C PRO A 47 1.25 3.70 14.63
N HIS A 48 2.43 3.35 15.16
CA HIS A 48 3.70 3.65 14.53
C HIS A 48 3.89 2.89 13.19
N GLN A 49 3.41 1.66 13.05
CA GLN A 49 3.48 0.95 11.77
C GLN A 49 2.47 1.52 10.77
N ALA A 50 1.30 1.96 11.21
CA ALA A 50 0.35 2.69 10.35
C ALA A 50 1.02 3.94 9.76
N TRP A 51 1.70 4.71 10.61
CA TRP A 51 2.49 5.86 10.18
C TRP A 51 3.63 5.48 9.23
N LYS A 52 4.41 4.42 9.52
CA LYS A 52 5.47 3.94 8.61
C LYS A 52 4.93 3.60 7.23
N PHE A 53 3.79 2.92 7.17
CA PHE A 53 3.11 2.63 5.92
C PHE A 53 2.71 3.91 5.18
N ILE A 54 2.09 4.88 5.86
CA ILE A 54 1.69 6.16 5.25
C ILE A 54 2.91 6.96 4.76
N ALA A 55 3.99 6.96 5.53
CA ALA A 55 5.21 7.72 5.26
C ALA A 55 6.13 7.05 4.22
N GLY A 56 5.80 5.85 3.72
CA GLY A 56 6.66 5.10 2.81
C GLY A 56 7.98 4.67 3.44
N GLN A 57 7.92 4.29 4.72
CA GLN A 57 9.07 3.86 5.51
C GLN A 57 8.95 2.39 5.96
N GLU A 58 8.36 1.52 5.13
CA GLU A 58 8.29 0.08 5.43
C GLU A 58 9.33 -0.70 4.61
N PRO A 59 10.55 -0.93 5.17
CA PRO A 59 11.67 -1.46 4.39
C PRO A 59 11.50 -2.91 3.95
N ARG A 60 10.57 -3.68 4.53
CA ARG A 60 10.40 -5.12 4.23
C ARG A 60 9.21 -5.42 3.33
N SER A 61 8.25 -4.51 3.24
CA SER A 61 6.96 -4.75 2.61
C SER A 61 6.49 -3.48 1.90
N PRO A 62 7.24 -3.06 0.86
CA PRO A 62 6.99 -1.78 0.22
C PRO A 62 5.63 -1.76 -0.46
N MET A 63 4.96 -0.62 -0.36
CA MET A 63 3.63 -0.39 -0.92
C MET A 63 3.51 1.04 -1.45
N VAL A 64 3.62 2.07 -0.60
CA VAL A 64 3.47 3.47 -1.05
C VAL A 64 4.78 4.07 -1.57
N GLU A 65 5.92 3.47 -1.22
CA GLU A 65 7.27 3.87 -1.59
C GLU A 65 7.73 3.35 -2.96
N LEU A 66 6.81 2.78 -3.76
CA LEU A 66 7.10 2.18 -5.06
C LEU A 66 7.29 3.20 -6.21
N GLY A 67 7.27 4.51 -5.89
CA GLY A 67 7.44 5.57 -6.88
C GLY A 67 6.17 5.91 -7.65
N TRP A 68 4.99 5.86 -7.00
CA TRP A 68 3.72 6.30 -7.58
C TRP A 68 3.77 7.77 -8.01
N LYS A 69 2.98 8.12 -9.03
CA LYS A 69 2.82 9.53 -9.45
C LYS A 69 2.31 10.41 -8.30
N SER A 70 1.34 9.87 -7.57
CA SER A 70 0.79 10.46 -6.35
C SER A 70 0.21 9.35 -5.47
N VAL A 71 0.19 9.60 -4.17
CA VAL A 71 -0.44 8.71 -3.18
C VAL A 71 -1.46 9.53 -2.40
N GLY A 72 -2.73 9.21 -2.55
CA GLY A 72 -3.77 9.65 -1.63
C GLY A 72 -3.82 8.72 -0.41
N MET A 73 -4.40 9.21 0.68
CA MET A 73 -4.67 8.43 1.88
C MET A 73 -6.17 8.47 2.20
N LEU A 74 -6.75 7.30 2.48
CA LEU A 74 -8.11 7.18 2.99
C LEU A 74 -8.07 6.48 4.35
N GLU A 75 -8.28 7.25 5.41
CA GLU A 75 -8.45 6.74 6.77
C GLU A 75 -9.95 6.58 7.08
N LEU A 76 -10.43 5.34 7.08
CA LEU A 76 -11.86 5.04 7.23
C LEU A 76 -12.38 5.36 8.64
N THR A 77 -11.53 5.37 9.67
CA THR A 77 -11.95 5.73 11.04
C THR A 77 -12.29 7.21 11.21
N ALA A 78 -11.89 8.06 10.26
CA ALA A 78 -12.22 9.49 10.27
C ALA A 78 -13.58 9.79 9.62
N LEU A 79 -14.22 8.81 8.97
CA LEU A 79 -15.50 8.99 8.30
C LEU A 79 -16.67 8.97 9.29
N PRO A 80 -17.69 9.82 9.11
CA PRO A 80 -18.92 9.71 9.88
C PRO A 80 -19.63 8.39 9.59
N SER A 81 -20.34 7.86 10.60
CA SER A 81 -21.18 6.66 10.50
C SER A 81 -22.65 7.00 10.27
#